data_AF-A0AAF0JM43-F1
#
_entry.id   AF-A0AAF0JM43-F1
#
_cell.length_a   1.000
_cell.length_b   1.000
_cell.length_c   1.000
_cell.angle_alpha   90.00
_cell.angle_beta   90.00
_cell.angle_gamma   90.00
#
_symmetry.space_group_name_H-M   'P 1'
#
loop_
_entity.id
_entity.type
_entity.pdbx_description
1 polymer ?
#
loop_
_entity_poly.entity_id
_entity_poly.type
_entity_poly.pdbx_seq_one_letter_code
_entity_poly.pdbx_strand_id
1 'polypeptide(L)'
;MKNQLNNLSITSGEDLSELSTAGIWEDAGILPPPVCMRLVEILHILYFSEKQIPADCMKMINLAVNTHEFVNNPEFRVTDIKKMHSYAKCLGIDISDFNESETASKITKEIICDYIADDRQRFSPAEKDFSDKNKILEKYSSLNF
;
A
#
# COMPACT_ATOMS: atom_id res chain seq x y z
N MET A 1 14.68 25.81 1.31
CA MET A 1 13.72 24.72 1.59
C MET A 1 14.48 23.43 1.68
N LYS A 2 14.71 22.90 2.89
CA LYS A 2 15.51 21.68 3.11
C LYS A 2 14.61 20.45 2.96
N ASN A 3 15.07 19.50 2.17
CA ASN A 3 14.45 18.20 1.88
C ASN A 3 13.91 17.51 3.14
N GLN A 4 12.59 17.44 3.29
CA GLN A 4 11.94 16.62 4.31
C GLN A 4 11.93 15.12 3.96
N LEU A 5 12.48 14.71 2.81
CA LEU A 5 12.56 13.31 2.39
C LEU A 5 13.79 12.57 2.95
N ASN A 6 14.76 13.26 3.54
CA ASN A 6 16.01 12.65 4.02
C ASN A 6 15.95 12.11 5.47
N ASN A 7 14.83 12.26 6.16
CA ASN A 7 14.69 11.84 7.56
C ASN A 7 13.94 10.51 7.74
N LEU A 8 13.69 9.74 6.68
CA LEU A 8 13.27 8.35 6.80
C LEU A 8 14.48 7.47 7.17
N SER A 9 15.16 7.80 8.27
CA SER A 9 16.10 6.89 8.90
C SER A 9 15.30 5.67 9.38
N ILE A 10 15.71 4.50 8.91
CA ILE A 10 15.25 3.20 9.37
C ILE A 10 15.81 3.02 10.79
N THR A 11 15.15 3.61 11.79
CA THR A 11 15.45 3.39 13.20
C THR A 11 14.49 2.33 13.72
N SER A 12 15.05 1.16 14.00
CA SER A 12 14.42 0.03 14.67
C SER A 12 14.07 0.37 16.13
N GLY A 13 13.07 1.24 16.33
CA GLY A 13 12.65 1.66 17.67
C GLY A 13 11.45 2.61 17.77
N GLU A 14 10.83 3.01 16.66
CA GLU A 14 9.57 3.79 16.70
C GLU A 14 8.38 2.85 16.92
N ASP A 15 7.52 3.20 17.88
CA ASP A 15 6.28 2.49 18.17
C ASP A 15 5.29 2.71 17.01
N LEU A 16 5.17 1.71 16.14
CA LEU A 16 4.29 1.77 14.97
C LEU A 16 2.80 1.73 15.33
N SER A 17 2.47 1.52 16.62
CA SER A 17 1.09 1.61 17.11
C SER A 17 0.58 3.05 17.22
N GLU A 18 1.48 4.04 17.21
CA GLU A 18 1.12 5.47 17.26
C GLU A 18 0.81 6.06 15.88
N LEU A 19 0.99 5.29 14.80
CA LEU A 19 0.64 5.72 13.44
C LEU A 19 -0.87 5.94 13.33
N SER A 20 -1.30 7.01 12.65
CA SER A 20 -2.73 7.28 12.43
C SER A 20 -3.42 6.15 11.66
N THR A 21 -2.64 5.42 10.85
CA THR A 21 -3.08 4.25 10.08
C THR A 21 -3.05 2.93 10.84
N ALA A 22 -2.67 2.91 12.13
CA ALA A 22 -2.58 1.68 12.93
C ALA A 22 -3.90 0.87 12.93
N GLY A 23 -5.04 1.56 12.99
CA GLY A 23 -6.36 0.94 12.96
C GLY A 23 -6.65 0.16 11.68
N ILE A 24 -6.09 0.55 10.53
CA ILE A 24 -6.25 -0.17 9.26
C ILE A 24 -5.70 -1.59 9.39
N TRP A 25 -4.52 -1.73 10.02
CA TRP A 25 -3.83 -3.00 10.21
C TRP A 25 -4.53 -3.87 11.24
N GLU A 26 -5.02 -3.27 12.33
CA GLU A 26 -5.82 -3.95 13.34
C GLU A 26 -7.14 -4.50 12.76
N ASP A 27 -7.82 -3.72 11.92
CA ASP A 27 -9.05 -4.13 11.25
C ASP A 27 -8.79 -5.22 10.21
N ALA A 28 -7.66 -5.12 9.50
CA ALA A 28 -7.22 -6.11 8.53
C ALA A 28 -6.68 -7.40 9.17
N GLY A 29 -6.43 -7.43 10.49
CA GLY A 29 -5.90 -8.61 11.17
C GLY A 29 -4.47 -8.99 10.73
N ILE A 30 -3.70 -8.01 10.26
CA ILE A 30 -2.33 -8.19 9.78
C ILE A 30 -1.41 -7.15 10.39
N LEU A 31 -0.14 -7.49 10.53
CA LEU A 31 0.95 -6.55 10.80
C LEU A 31 1.94 -6.67 9.64
N PRO A 32 1.92 -5.73 8.68
CA PRO A 32 2.83 -5.76 7.55
C PRO A 32 4.23 -5.29 7.97
N PRO A 33 5.25 -5.45 7.12
CA PRO A 33 6.58 -4.94 7.38
C PRO A 33 6.55 -3.43 7.69
N PRO A 34 7.41 -2.93 8.60
CA PRO A 34 7.43 -1.52 9.01
C PRO A 34 7.49 -0.52 7.85
N VAL A 35 8.20 -0.86 6.78
CA VAL A 35 8.29 -0.04 5.56
C VAL A 35 6.92 0.17 4.91
N CYS A 36 6.05 -0.84 4.92
CA CYS A 36 4.70 -0.76 4.37
C CYS A 36 3.81 0.12 5.24
N MET A 37 3.88 -0.06 6.57
CA MET A 37 3.12 0.77 7.51
C MET A 37 3.46 2.24 7.35
N ARG A 38 4.76 2.56 7.28
CA ARG A 38 5.25 3.93 7.07
C ARG A 38 4.84 4.50 5.71
N LEU A 39 4.89 3.68 4.65
CA LEU A 39 4.45 4.12 3.33
C LEU A 39 2.97 4.50 3.35
N VAL A 40 2.11 3.65 3.92
CA VAL A 40 0.68 3.93 4.04
C VAL A 40 0.41 5.14 4.93
N GLU A 41 1.16 5.31 6.02
CA GLU A 41 1.06 6.54 6.84
C GLU A 41 1.37 7.79 6.02
N ILE A 42 2.45 7.79 5.23
CA ILE A 42 2.82 8.91 4.37
C ILE A 42 1.69 9.20 3.38
N LEU A 43 1.13 8.15 2.75
CA LEU A 43 0.03 8.30 1.79
C LEU A 43 -1.24 8.84 2.46
N HIS A 44 -1.55 8.37 3.66
CA HIS A 44 -2.66 8.87 4.47
C HIS A 44 -2.50 10.36 4.80
N ILE A 45 -1.31 10.77 5.26
CA ILE A 45 -1.02 12.18 5.56
C ILE A 45 -1.16 13.04 4.28
N LEU A 46 -0.63 12.58 3.15
CA LEU A 46 -0.75 13.30 1.87
C LEU A 46 -2.21 13.43 1.43
N TYR A 47 -2.99 12.37 1.59
CA TYR A 47 -4.42 12.35 1.28
C TYR A 47 -5.20 13.39 2.09
N PHE A 48 -5.02 13.41 3.41
CA PHE A 48 -5.70 14.38 4.29
C PHE A 48 -5.14 15.79 4.17
N SER A 49 -3.89 15.94 3.73
CA SER A 49 -3.29 17.24 3.42
C SER A 49 -3.67 17.77 2.04
N GLU A 50 -4.47 17.03 1.26
CA GLU A 50 -4.81 17.34 -0.13
C GLU A 50 -3.58 17.62 -1.00
N LYS A 51 -2.53 16.82 -0.80
CA LYS A 51 -1.28 16.91 -1.56
C LYS A 51 -1.15 15.73 -2.51
N GLN A 52 -0.65 16.02 -3.70
CA GLN A 52 -0.32 14.99 -4.67
C GLN A 52 0.84 14.12 -4.18
N ILE A 53 0.79 12.82 -4.50
CA ILE A 53 1.88 11.88 -4.20
C ILE A 53 3.17 12.32 -4.92
N PRO A 54 4.28 12.59 -4.20
CA PRO A 54 5.55 12.95 -4.82
C PRO A 54 6.14 11.81 -5.65
N ALA A 55 6.89 12.15 -6.71
CA ALA A 55 7.54 11.16 -7.59
C ALA A 55 8.46 10.18 -6.84
N ASP A 56 9.11 10.61 -5.76
CA ASP A 56 9.96 9.73 -4.96
C ASP A 56 9.15 8.71 -4.14
N CYS A 57 7.93 9.08 -3.69
CA CYS A 57 7.00 8.12 -3.09
C CYS A 57 6.50 7.10 -4.13
N MET A 58 6.26 7.54 -5.36
CA MET A 58 5.87 6.64 -6.46
C MET A 58 6.91 5.55 -6.76
N LYS A 59 8.21 5.83 -6.57
CA LYS A 59 9.25 4.79 -6.71
C LYS A 59 9.12 3.71 -5.63
N MET A 60 8.92 4.10 -4.38
CA MET A 60 8.72 3.15 -3.27
C MET A 60 7.43 2.35 -3.44
N ILE A 61 6.36 3.01 -3.88
CA ILE A 61 5.11 2.35 -4.27
C ILE A 61 5.34 1.32 -5.36
N ASN A 62 6.05 1.68 -6.44
CA ASN A 62 6.29 0.76 -7.54
C ASN A 62 7.09 -0.47 -7.07
N LEU A 63 8.04 -0.28 -6.16
CA LEU A 63 8.75 -1.39 -5.52
C LEU A 63 7.76 -2.27 -4.74
N ALA A 64 6.94 -1.68 -3.87
CA ALA A 64 5.98 -2.41 -3.05
C ALA A 64 4.88 -3.13 -3.86
N VAL A 65 4.41 -2.55 -4.96
CA VAL A 65 3.26 -3.04 -5.72
C VAL A 65 3.69 -4.04 -6.81
N ASN A 66 4.87 -3.86 -7.41
CA ASN A 66 5.25 -4.59 -8.63
C ASN A 66 6.36 -5.64 -8.43
N THR A 67 7.14 -5.60 -7.33
CA THR A 67 8.16 -6.65 -7.12
C THR A 67 7.57 -7.86 -6.40
N HIS A 68 7.99 -9.05 -6.83
CA HIS A 68 7.63 -10.31 -6.17
C HIS A 68 8.27 -10.43 -4.77
N GLU A 69 9.27 -9.59 -4.48
CA GLU A 69 9.88 -9.44 -3.15
C GLU A 69 8.88 -8.98 -2.09
N PHE A 70 7.82 -8.26 -2.49
CA PHE A 70 6.76 -7.83 -1.58
C PHE A 70 5.79 -8.97 -1.22
N VAL A 71 5.54 -9.89 -2.15
CA VAL A 71 4.57 -11.00 -1.97
C VAL A 71 5.13 -12.12 -1.11
N ASN A 72 6.45 -12.34 -1.18
CA ASN A 72 7.13 -13.42 -0.48
C ASN A 72 7.94 -12.94 0.74
N ASN A 73 7.66 -11.75 1.27
CA ASN A 73 8.40 -11.23 2.41
C ASN A 73 7.97 -11.97 3.70
N PRO A 74 8.85 -12.73 4.36
CA PRO A 74 8.51 -13.47 5.58
C PRO A 74 8.16 -12.58 6.78
N GLU A 75 8.27 -11.26 6.66
CA GLU A 75 7.97 -10.30 7.72
C GLU A 75 6.47 -9.97 7.88
N PHE A 76 5.59 -10.42 6.97
CA PHE A 76 4.15 -10.28 7.18
C PHE A 76 3.68 -11.20 8.31
N ARG A 77 3.11 -10.61 9.36
CA ARG A 77 2.57 -11.35 10.49
C ARG A 77 1.05 -11.27 10.49
N VAL A 78 0.37 -12.41 10.50
CA VAL A 78 -1.07 -12.46 10.76
C VAL A 78 -1.32 -12.35 12.25
N THR A 79 -2.17 -11.38 12.64
CA THR A 79 -2.56 -11.17 14.04
C THR A 79 -3.93 -11.76 14.34
N ASP A 80 -4.84 -11.78 13.35
CA ASP A 80 -6.13 -12.45 13.42
C ASP A 80 -6.55 -12.95 12.02
N ILE A 81 -6.52 -14.28 11.85
CA ILE A 81 -6.82 -14.95 10.58
C ILE A 81 -8.26 -14.71 10.11
N LYS A 82 -9.23 -14.60 11.03
CA LYS A 82 -10.63 -14.41 10.67
C LYS A 82 -10.86 -13.00 10.17
N LYS A 83 -10.25 -12.01 10.85
CA LYS A 83 -10.25 -10.62 10.38
C LYS A 83 -9.59 -10.51 9.01
N MET A 84 -8.40 -11.11 8.83
CA MET A 84 -7.70 -11.09 7.55
C MET A 84 -8.54 -11.67 6.41
N HIS A 85 -9.16 -12.83 6.59
CA HIS A 85 -10.02 -13.42 5.57
C HIS A 85 -11.27 -12.58 5.29
N SER A 86 -11.89 -12.01 6.34
CA SER A 86 -13.02 -11.11 6.19
C SER A 86 -12.64 -9.84 5.43
N TYR A 87 -11.48 -9.28 5.73
CA TYR A 87 -10.97 -8.06 5.11
C TYR A 87 -10.60 -8.31 3.64
N ALA A 88 -9.89 -9.41 3.34
CA ALA A 88 -9.63 -9.84 1.96
C ALA A 88 -10.92 -9.95 1.14
N LYS A 89 -11.97 -10.55 1.72
CA LYS A 89 -13.29 -10.64 1.09
C LYS A 89 -13.92 -9.26 0.86
N CYS A 90 -13.82 -8.33 1.81
CA CYS A 90 -14.30 -6.95 1.64
C CYS A 90 -13.60 -6.23 0.48
N LEU A 91 -12.31 -6.52 0.26
CA LEU A 91 -11.53 -6.01 -0.86
C LEU A 91 -11.78 -6.76 -2.18
N GLY A 92 -12.58 -7.83 -2.17
CA GLY A 92 -12.82 -8.66 -3.36
C GLY A 92 -11.64 -9.54 -3.76
N ILE A 93 -10.70 -9.80 -2.84
CA ILE A 93 -9.54 -10.67 -3.05
C ILE A 93 -9.98 -12.12 -2.88
N ASP A 94 -9.80 -12.94 -3.91
CA ASP A 94 -9.90 -14.40 -3.79
C ASP A 94 -8.65 -14.94 -3.10
N ILE A 95 -8.83 -15.74 -2.05
CA ILE A 95 -7.76 -16.26 -1.20
C ILE A 95 -7.62 -17.79 -1.24
N SER A 96 -8.38 -18.48 -2.09
CA SER A 96 -8.36 -19.96 -2.15
C SER A 96 -6.98 -20.55 -2.40
N ASP A 97 -6.16 -19.82 -3.17
CA ASP A 97 -4.86 -20.29 -3.67
C ASP A 97 -3.67 -19.64 -2.94
N PHE A 98 -3.94 -18.77 -1.95
CA PHE A 98 -2.91 -18.03 -1.24
C PHE A 98 -2.69 -18.55 0.17
N ASN A 99 -1.43 -18.65 0.56
CA ASN A 99 -1.09 -18.81 1.96
C ASN A 99 -1.32 -17.50 2.73
N GLU A 100 -1.16 -17.56 4.05
CA GLU A 100 -1.41 -16.44 4.95
C GLU A 100 -0.55 -15.20 4.63
N SER A 101 0.73 -15.40 4.34
CA SER A 101 1.67 -14.32 4.01
C SER A 101 1.33 -13.69 2.66
N GLU A 102 1.01 -14.50 1.66
CA GLU A 102 0.56 -14.03 0.34
C GLU A 102 -0.75 -13.25 0.44
N THR A 103 -1.69 -13.72 1.26
CA THR A 103 -2.95 -13.03 1.52
C THR A 103 -2.71 -11.67 2.20
N ALA A 104 -1.89 -11.62 3.25
CA ALA A 104 -1.55 -10.39 3.95
C ALA A 104 -0.84 -9.37 3.03
N SER A 105 0.06 -9.85 2.18
CA SER A 105 0.74 -9.02 1.19
C SER A 105 -0.25 -8.45 0.16
N LYS A 106 -1.20 -9.26 -0.33
CA LYS A 106 -2.24 -8.79 -1.25
C LYS A 106 -3.15 -7.74 -0.63
N ILE A 107 -3.62 -7.95 0.60
CA ILE A 107 -4.40 -6.94 1.34
C ILE A 107 -3.61 -5.64 1.44
N THR A 108 -2.34 -5.71 1.82
CA THR A 108 -1.47 -4.53 1.97
C THR A 108 -1.29 -3.80 0.64
N LYS A 109 -1.10 -4.55 -0.46
CA LYS A 109 -1.01 -3.99 -1.81
C LYS A 109 -2.28 -3.26 -2.20
N GLU A 110 -3.46 -3.84 -1.95
CA GLU A 110 -4.73 -3.18 -2.29
C GLU A 110 -4.96 -1.91 -1.47
N ILE A 111 -4.62 -1.91 -0.18
CA ILE A 111 -4.66 -0.68 0.65
C ILE A 111 -3.78 0.43 0.04
N ILE A 112 -2.56 0.10 -0.42
CA ILE A 112 -1.69 1.06 -1.10
C ILE A 112 -2.32 1.53 -2.43
N CYS A 113 -2.91 0.61 -3.19
CA CYS A 113 -3.56 0.92 -4.46
C CYS A 113 -4.76 1.85 -4.31
N ASP A 114 -5.53 1.74 -3.23
CA ASP A 114 -6.66 2.64 -2.94
C ASP A 114 -6.20 4.10 -2.79
N TYR A 115 -5.12 4.36 -2.05
CA TYR A 115 -4.55 5.71 -1.95
C TYR A 115 -4.10 6.28 -3.29
N ILE A 116 -3.52 5.44 -4.16
CA ILE A 116 -3.05 5.87 -5.49
C ILE A 116 -4.22 6.14 -6.43
N ALA A 117 -5.26 5.30 -6.38
CA ALA A 117 -6.46 5.48 -7.18
C ALA A 117 -7.15 6.80 -6.82
N ASP A 118 -7.27 7.10 -5.53
CA ASP A 118 -7.83 8.35 -5.04
C ASP A 118 -6.98 9.58 -5.40
N ASP A 119 -5.64 9.51 -5.25
CA ASP A 119 -4.74 10.59 -5.67
C ASP A 119 -4.93 10.92 -7.16
N ARG A 120 -5.06 9.90 -8.01
CA ARG A 120 -5.36 10.10 -9.43
C ARG A 120 -6.73 10.71 -9.63
N GLN A 121 -7.77 10.27 -8.95
CA GLN A 121 -9.09 10.88 -9.11
C GLN A 121 -9.09 12.36 -8.71
N ARG A 122 -8.37 12.71 -7.64
CA ARG A 122 -8.28 14.08 -7.11
C ARG A 122 -7.45 15.02 -7.99
N PHE A 123 -6.35 14.53 -8.55
CA PHE A 123 -5.39 15.34 -9.30
C PHE A 123 -5.30 15.01 -10.79
N SER A 124 -6.19 14.16 -11.31
CA SER A 124 -6.30 13.94 -12.76
C SER A 124 -6.82 15.21 -13.42
N PRO A 125 -6.14 15.74 -14.45
CA PRO A 125 -6.72 16.77 -15.28
C PRO A 125 -7.99 16.21 -15.90
N ALA A 126 -9.11 16.92 -15.71
CA ALA A 126 -10.43 16.47 -16.13
C ALA A 126 -10.42 15.85 -17.55
N GLU A 127 -11.05 14.68 -17.64
CA GLU A 127 -11.48 13.93 -18.85
C GLU A 127 -10.45 13.00 -19.54
N LYS A 128 -10.58 11.70 -19.27
CA LYS A 128 -11.11 10.70 -20.23
C LYS A 128 -11.12 9.30 -19.59
N ASP A 129 -12.32 8.80 -19.35
CA ASP A 129 -12.72 7.38 -19.41
C ASP A 129 -11.64 6.33 -19.10
N PHE A 130 -11.47 5.97 -17.83
CA PHE A 130 -10.69 4.80 -17.40
C PHE A 130 -11.59 3.81 -16.66
N SER A 131 -12.55 3.23 -17.40
CA SER A 131 -13.40 2.13 -16.93
C SER A 131 -12.67 0.78 -16.77
N ASP A 132 -11.35 0.69 -16.99
CA ASP A 132 -10.66 -0.60 -17.04
C ASP A 132 -9.44 -0.63 -16.10
N LYS A 133 -9.68 -1.08 -14.86
CA LYS A 133 -8.63 -1.32 -13.85
C LYS A 133 -7.53 -2.27 -14.37
N ASN A 134 -7.86 -3.16 -15.32
CA ASN A 134 -6.93 -4.13 -15.91
C ASN A 134 -5.88 -3.49 -16.85
N LYS A 135 -6.21 -2.41 -17.57
CA LYS A 135 -5.24 -1.71 -18.44
C LYS A 135 -4.15 -0.97 -17.67
N ILE A 136 -4.41 -0.68 -16.39
CA ILE A 136 -3.46 0.04 -15.54
C ILE A 136 -2.30 -0.88 -15.18
N LEU A 137 -2.57 -2.14 -14.81
CA LEU A 137 -1.54 -3.13 -14.48
C LEU A 137 -0.61 -3.41 -15.68
N GLU A 138 -1.16 -3.59 -16.88
CA GLU A 138 -0.35 -3.86 -18.09
C GLU A 138 0.58 -2.71 -18.47
N LYS A 139 0.16 -1.45 -18.29
CA LYS A 139 0.98 -0.29 -18.67
C LYS A 139 2.22 -0.13 -17.79
N TYR A 140 2.18 -0.62 -16.54
CA TYR A 140 3.33 -0.58 -15.63
C TYR A 140 4.26 -1.80 -15.78
N SER A 141 3.77 -2.92 -16.32
CA SER A 141 4.63 -4.06 -16.70
C SER A 141 5.54 -3.77 -17.90
N SER A 142 5.18 -2.77 -18.72
CA SER A 142 5.93 -2.40 -19.93
C SER A 142 7.04 -1.34 -19.72
N LEU A 143 7.22 -0.83 -18.50
CA LEU A 143 8.32 0.10 -18.17
C LEU A 143 9.48 -0.70 -17.57
N ASN A 144 10.21 -1.39 -18.42
CA ASN A 144 11.50 -2.00 -18.06
C ASN A 144 12.52 -0.88 -17.75
N PHE A 145 13.04 -0.89 -16.52
CA PHE A 145 14.31 -0.26 -16.14
C PHE A 145 15.23 -1.33 -15.57
#